data_AF-A0A6J5Z324-F1
#
_entry.id   AF-A0A6J5Z324-F1
#
_cell.length_a   1.000
_cell.length_b   1.000
_cell.length_c   1.000
_cell.angle_alpha   90.00
_cell.angle_beta   90.00
_cell.angle_gamma   90.00
#
_symmetry.space_group_name_H-M   'P 1'
#
loop_
_entity.id
_entity.type
_entity.pdbx_description
1 polymer ?
#
loop_
_entity_poly.entity_id
_entity_poly.type
_entity_poly.pdbx_seq_one_letter_code
_entity_poly.pdbx_strand_id
1 'polypeptide(L)'
;MNQDLRTPTATDLNCIETQLGRTPRDVHAISYRCPCGNPAVVETPPRLGNGEPFPTFFYATCPKLTAAISTLETTGLMGEMNERLAIDPVLSGEYAAAHDDYIAARSALGIEVPEVENISAGGMPDRVKCLHSLVAHSLSAGPGVNPLGDEALAKLPQWWKSAPCE
;
A
#
# COMPACT_ATOMS: atom_id res chain seq x y z
N MET A 1 -12.54 12.54 -7.96
CA MET A 1 -12.47 11.10 -8.26
C MET A 1 -13.86 10.52 -7.99
N ASN A 2 -14.53 9.91 -8.98
CA ASN A 2 -15.89 9.36 -8.78
C ASN A 2 -15.83 8.25 -7.71
N GLN A 3 -16.58 8.42 -6.62
CA GLN A 3 -16.65 7.44 -5.53
C GLN A 3 -17.11 6.05 -6.01
N ASP A 4 -17.93 6.00 -7.06
CA ASP A 4 -18.47 4.76 -7.65
C ASP A 4 -17.42 3.78 -8.17
N LEU A 5 -16.22 4.22 -8.54
CA LEU A 5 -15.16 3.34 -9.07
C LEU A 5 -14.33 2.65 -7.97
N ARG A 6 -14.45 3.14 -6.73
CA ARG A 6 -13.69 2.64 -5.57
C ARG A 6 -14.46 1.61 -4.77
N THR A 7 -15.79 1.60 -4.86
CA THR A 7 -16.64 0.60 -4.20
C THR A 7 -16.31 -0.79 -4.75
N PRO A 8 -15.93 -1.77 -3.90
CA PRO A 8 -15.63 -3.12 -4.36
C PRO A 8 -16.86 -3.80 -4.95
N THR A 9 -16.74 -4.33 -6.16
CA THR A 9 -17.77 -5.17 -6.78
C THR A 9 -17.58 -6.65 -6.42
N ALA A 10 -18.57 -7.49 -6.65
CA ALA A 10 -18.41 -8.95 -6.49
C ALA A 10 -17.29 -9.51 -7.37
N THR A 11 -17.11 -8.97 -8.59
CA THR A 11 -16.01 -9.34 -9.48
C THR A 11 -14.65 -8.96 -8.88
N ASP A 12 -14.55 -7.78 -8.26
CA ASP A 12 -13.31 -7.36 -7.58
C ASP A 12 -12.99 -8.30 -6.41
N LEU A 13 -13.98 -8.63 -5.58
CA LEU A 13 -13.77 -9.51 -4.42
C LEU A 13 -13.33 -10.92 -4.84
N ASN A 14 -13.94 -11.49 -5.88
CA ASN A 14 -13.53 -12.79 -6.44
C ASN A 14 -12.10 -12.76 -7.01
N CYS A 15 -11.75 -11.67 -7.70
CA CYS A 15 -10.39 -11.45 -8.20
C CYS A 15 -9.39 -11.37 -7.04
N ILE A 16 -9.68 -10.58 -6.00
CA ILE A 16 -8.81 -10.44 -4.82
C ILE A 16 -8.67 -11.77 -4.07
N GLU A 17 -9.74 -12.56 -3.95
CA GLU A 17 -9.67 -13.89 -3.34
C GLU A 17 -8.72 -14.83 -4.10
N THR A 18 -8.80 -14.82 -5.43
CA THR A 18 -7.89 -15.58 -6.29
C THR A 18 -6.44 -15.09 -6.16
N GLN A 19 -6.23 -13.78 -6.20
CA GLN A 19 -4.93 -13.14 -6.02
C GLN A 19 -4.26 -13.49 -4.68
N LEU A 20 -5.04 -13.54 -3.60
CA LEU A 20 -4.54 -13.83 -2.25
C LEU A 20 -4.47 -15.34 -1.94
N GLY A 21 -5.17 -16.18 -2.71
CA GLY A 21 -5.34 -17.61 -2.42
C GLY A 21 -6.14 -17.89 -1.15
N ARG A 22 -6.90 -16.90 -0.66
CA ARG A 22 -7.72 -16.95 0.56
C ARG A 22 -8.77 -15.85 0.53
N THR A 23 -9.82 -16.00 1.31
CA THR A 23 -10.85 -14.96 1.47
C THR A 23 -10.20 -13.62 1.90
N PRO A 24 -10.51 -12.50 1.22
CA PRO A 24 -9.95 -11.19 1.55
C PRO A 24 -10.33 -10.76 2.96
N ARG A 25 -9.38 -10.15 3.68
CA ARG A 25 -9.65 -9.50 4.97
C ARG A 25 -10.31 -8.16 4.67
N ASP A 26 -11.55 -7.98 5.10
CA ASP A 26 -12.42 -6.80 4.95
C ASP A 26 -11.91 -5.75 3.96
N VAL A 27 -12.52 -5.70 2.77
CA VAL A 27 -12.17 -4.74 1.74
C VAL A 27 -13.10 -3.53 1.86
N HIS A 28 -12.56 -2.38 2.29
CA HIS A 28 -13.31 -1.12 2.35
C HIS A 28 -13.48 -0.52 0.95
N ALA A 29 -12.39 -0.43 0.19
CA ALA A 29 -12.38 0.15 -1.14
C ALA A 29 -11.24 -0.41 -2.01
N ILE A 30 -11.39 -0.27 -3.33
CA ILE A 30 -10.30 -0.43 -4.29
C ILE A 30 -9.57 0.91 -4.37
N SER A 31 -8.34 0.97 -3.88
CA SER A 31 -7.53 2.19 -3.89
C SER A 31 -6.72 2.35 -5.17
N TYR A 32 -6.31 1.24 -5.77
CA TYR A 32 -5.62 1.25 -7.06
C TYR A 32 -6.00 0.04 -7.92
N ARG A 33 -6.33 0.34 -9.18
CA ARG A 33 -6.53 -0.65 -10.24
C ARG A 33 -5.30 -0.70 -11.12
N CYS A 34 -4.82 -1.91 -11.35
CA CYS A 34 -3.74 -2.19 -12.28
C CYS A 34 -4.16 -1.78 -13.72
N PRO A 35 -3.24 -1.39 -14.61
CA PRO A 35 -3.59 -1.09 -16.01
C PRO A 35 -4.26 -2.25 -16.77
N CYS A 36 -4.17 -3.50 -16.27
CA CYS A 36 -4.92 -4.63 -16.81
C CYS A 36 -6.42 -4.65 -16.40
N GLY A 37 -6.87 -3.73 -15.56
CA GLY A 37 -8.26 -3.59 -15.09
C GLY A 37 -8.51 -4.13 -13.67
N ASN A 38 -7.71 -5.10 -13.22
CA ASN A 38 -7.92 -5.78 -11.95
C ASN A 38 -7.46 -4.95 -10.74
N PRO A 39 -8.08 -5.14 -9.55
CA PRO A 39 -7.56 -4.58 -8.30
C PRO A 39 -6.10 -4.95 -8.08
N ALA A 40 -5.29 -4.01 -7.61
CA ALA A 40 -3.92 -4.30 -7.19
C ALA A 40 -3.61 -3.79 -5.78
N VAL A 41 -4.32 -2.77 -5.32
CA VAL A 41 -4.26 -2.30 -3.94
C VAL A 41 -5.67 -2.03 -3.44
N VAL A 42 -5.93 -2.43 -2.19
CA VAL A 42 -7.18 -2.19 -1.48
C VAL A 42 -6.94 -1.32 -0.25
N GLU A 43 -7.99 -0.64 0.20
CA GLU A 43 -8.12 -0.11 1.54
C GLU A 43 -8.79 -1.15 2.44
N THR A 44 -8.17 -1.44 3.58
CA THR A 44 -8.76 -2.31 4.62
C THR A 44 -9.07 -1.49 5.86
N PRO A 45 -10.22 -1.70 6.53
CA PRO A 45 -10.53 -1.01 7.78
C PRO A 45 -9.44 -1.19 8.84
N PRO A 46 -9.21 -0.20 9.73
CA PRO A 46 -8.24 -0.29 10.81
C PRO A 46 -8.58 -1.36 11.87
N ARG A 47 -9.81 -1.89 11.84
CA ARG A 47 -10.26 -3.04 12.64
C ARG A 47 -11.06 -3.98 11.75
N LEU A 48 -10.68 -5.25 11.75
CA LEU A 48 -11.36 -6.29 10.99
C LEU A 48 -12.69 -6.68 11.66
N GLY A 49 -13.57 -7.34 10.92
CA GLY A 49 -14.89 -7.80 11.38
C GLY A 49 -14.81 -8.84 12.51
N ASN A 50 -13.67 -9.50 12.69
CA ASN A 50 -13.38 -10.36 13.84
C ASN A 50 -12.88 -9.57 15.09
N GLY A 51 -12.77 -8.24 15.00
CA GLY A 51 -12.32 -7.35 16.06
C GLY A 51 -10.82 -7.07 16.11
N GLU A 52 -10.01 -7.78 15.31
CA GLU A 52 -8.55 -7.64 15.31
C GLU A 52 -8.12 -6.27 14.74
N PRO A 53 -7.22 -5.53 15.42
CA PRO A 53 -6.62 -4.32 14.86
C PRO A 53 -5.77 -4.65 13.64
N PHE A 54 -5.87 -3.85 12.59
CA PHE A 54 -5.13 -4.05 11.35
C PHE A 54 -4.47 -2.74 10.90
N PRO A 55 -3.16 -2.54 11.15
CA PRO A 55 -2.50 -1.26 10.89
C PRO A 55 -2.31 -0.97 9.40
N THR A 56 -2.31 -1.99 8.55
CA THR A 56 -2.03 -1.87 7.10
C THR A 56 -3.27 -1.47 6.33
N PHE A 57 -3.56 -0.16 6.25
CA PHE A 57 -4.65 0.42 5.46
C PHE A 57 -4.54 0.14 3.96
N PHE A 58 -3.44 0.51 3.30
CA PHE A 58 -3.19 0.18 1.89
C PHE A 58 -2.52 -1.19 1.76
N TYR A 59 -3.24 -2.18 1.22
CA TYR A 59 -2.79 -3.55 1.10
C TYR A 59 -2.69 -3.99 -0.38
N ALA A 60 -1.48 -4.33 -0.83
CA ALA A 60 -1.26 -4.84 -2.18
C ALA A 60 -1.73 -6.30 -2.30
N THR A 61 -2.65 -6.56 -3.22
CA THR A 61 -3.24 -7.89 -3.42
C THR A 61 -2.71 -8.56 -4.68
N CYS A 62 -2.36 -7.80 -5.72
CA CYS A 62 -1.89 -8.34 -6.99
C CYS A 62 -0.62 -9.19 -6.82
N PRO A 63 -0.64 -10.50 -7.16
CA PRO A 63 0.49 -11.41 -6.93
C PRO A 63 1.73 -11.04 -7.76
N LYS A 64 1.54 -10.44 -8.94
CA LYS A 64 2.64 -9.98 -9.79
C LYS A 64 3.31 -8.72 -9.24
N LEU A 65 2.51 -7.79 -8.72
CA LEU A 65 3.01 -6.60 -8.06
C LEU A 65 3.79 -7.00 -6.81
N THR A 66 3.22 -7.85 -5.95
CA THR A 66 3.88 -8.28 -4.72
C THR A 66 5.15 -9.09 -5.00
N ALA A 67 5.17 -9.95 -6.02
CA ALA A 67 6.37 -10.67 -6.45
C ALA A 67 7.46 -9.74 -6.99
N ALA A 68 7.10 -8.72 -7.78
CA ALA A 68 8.05 -7.73 -8.28
C ALA A 68 8.65 -6.90 -7.13
N ILE A 69 7.82 -6.49 -6.17
CA ILE A 69 8.26 -5.79 -4.96
C ILE A 69 9.19 -6.69 -4.13
N SER A 70 8.82 -7.94 -3.88
CA SER A 70 9.67 -8.89 -3.14
C SER A 70 11.01 -9.13 -3.84
N THR A 71 11.04 -9.14 -5.17
CA THR A 71 12.29 -9.19 -5.92
C THR A 71 13.13 -7.93 -5.71
N LEU A 72 12.51 -6.75 -5.71
CA LEU A 72 13.20 -5.49 -5.45
C LEU A 72 13.75 -5.41 -4.02
N GLU A 73 13.04 -5.95 -3.03
CA GLU A 73 13.48 -5.97 -1.64
C GLU A 73 14.80 -6.73 -1.42
N THR A 74 15.16 -7.69 -2.27
CA THR A 74 16.43 -8.43 -2.16
C THR A 74 17.63 -7.69 -2.71
N THR A 75 17.42 -6.54 -3.37
CA THR A 75 18.50 -5.78 -4.03
C THR A 75 19.36 -4.95 -3.08
N GLY A 76 18.96 -4.82 -1.81
CA GLY A 76 19.61 -3.93 -0.83
C GLY A 76 19.02 -2.52 -0.77
N LEU A 77 18.07 -2.18 -1.66
CA LEU A 77 17.46 -0.84 -1.74
C LEU A 77 16.92 -0.32 -0.40
N MET A 78 16.27 -1.17 0.40
CA MET A 78 15.75 -0.75 1.70
C MET A 78 16.86 -0.31 2.67
N GLY A 79 18.04 -0.92 2.60
CA GLY A 79 19.20 -0.51 3.39
C GLY A 79 19.66 0.89 2.98
N GLU A 80 19.84 1.12 1.68
CA GLU A 80 20.23 2.43 1.13
C GLU A 80 19.21 3.53 1.49
N MET A 81 17.91 3.22 1.43
CA MET A 81 16.85 4.14 1.84
C MET A 81 16.93 4.49 3.33
N ASN A 82 17.18 3.50 4.19
CA ASN A 82 17.34 3.73 5.64
C ASN A 82 18.59 4.57 5.96
N GLU A 83 19.71 4.33 5.26
CA GLU A 83 20.92 5.14 5.40
C GLU A 83 20.67 6.60 5.03
N ARG A 84 19.94 6.84 3.92
CA ARG A 84 19.53 8.18 3.49
C ARG A 84 18.60 8.85 4.50
N LEU A 85 17.60 8.13 5.01
CA LEU A 85 16.70 8.67 6.05
C LEU A 85 17.45 9.16 7.29
N ALA A 86 18.56 8.53 7.65
CA ALA A 86 19.34 8.91 8.83
C ALA A 86 20.15 10.21 8.65
N ILE A 87 20.43 10.64 7.42
CA ILE A 87 21.35 11.75 7.13
C ILE A 87 20.73 12.89 6.31
N ASP A 88 19.61 12.65 5.64
CA ASP A 88 18.92 13.64 4.81
C ASP A 88 17.66 14.15 5.51
N PRO A 89 17.69 15.35 6.11
CA PRO A 89 16.54 15.91 6.82
C PRO A 89 15.39 16.29 5.90
N VAL A 90 15.64 16.54 4.61
CA VAL A 90 14.57 16.85 3.64
C VAL A 90 13.80 15.56 3.35
N LEU A 91 14.50 14.49 3.00
CA LEU A 91 13.86 13.18 2.78
C LEU A 91 13.12 12.68 4.02
N SER A 92 13.71 12.84 5.21
CA SER A 92 13.05 12.48 6.47
C SER A 92 11.76 13.27 6.68
N GLY A 93 11.76 14.59 6.41
CA GLY A 93 10.57 15.43 6.49
C GLY A 93 9.49 15.05 5.48
N GLU A 94 9.86 14.75 4.24
CA GLU A 94 8.91 14.29 3.20
C GLU A 94 8.32 12.91 3.55
N TYR A 95 9.13 12.00 4.10
CA TYR A 95 8.65 10.68 4.51
C TYR A 95 7.77 10.74 5.79
N ALA A 96 8.01 11.72 6.67
CA ALA A 96 7.10 12.05 7.76
C ALA A 96 5.76 12.64 7.25
N ALA A 97 5.79 13.49 6.22
CA ALA A 97 4.55 13.96 5.59
C ALA A 97 3.77 12.80 4.94
N ALA A 98 4.46 11.82 4.34
CA ALA A 98 3.82 10.60 3.82
C ALA A 98 3.16 9.76 4.94
N HIS A 99 3.75 9.73 6.13
CA HIS A 99 3.14 9.10 7.30
C HIS A 99 1.85 9.79 7.73
N ASP A 100 1.85 11.13 7.78
CA ASP A 100 0.67 11.91 8.15
C ASP A 100 -0.46 11.76 7.12
N ASP A 101 -0.14 11.75 5.82
CA ASP A 101 -1.11 11.49 4.75
C ASP A 101 -1.76 10.10 4.89
N TYR A 102 -0.94 9.08 5.17
CA TYR A 102 -1.42 7.72 5.41
C TYR A 102 -2.42 7.67 6.58
N ILE A 103 -2.09 8.33 7.69
CA ILE A 103 -2.97 8.40 8.87
C ILE A 103 -4.25 9.15 8.52
N ALA A 104 -4.14 10.30 7.85
CA ALA A 104 -5.30 11.10 7.45
C ALA A 104 -6.27 10.30 6.55
N ALA A 105 -5.73 9.59 5.55
CA ALA A 105 -6.52 8.74 4.66
C ALA A 105 -7.27 7.64 5.42
N ARG A 106 -6.61 6.99 6.39
CA ARG A 106 -7.24 5.97 7.23
C ARG A 106 -8.26 6.56 8.21
N SER A 107 -7.96 7.68 8.83
CA SER A 107 -8.84 8.37 9.78
C SER A 107 -10.11 8.89 9.11
N ALA A 108 -10.08 9.15 7.80
CA ALA A 108 -11.26 9.52 7.02
C ALA A 108 -12.36 8.44 7.01
N LEU A 109 -12.06 7.19 7.40
CA LEU A 109 -13.06 6.13 7.57
C LEU A 109 -13.96 6.37 8.79
N GLY A 110 -13.56 7.23 9.73
CA GLY A 110 -14.30 7.49 10.97
C GLY A 110 -14.33 6.30 11.95
N ILE A 111 -13.40 5.36 11.79
CA ILE A 111 -13.28 4.17 12.66
C ILE A 111 -12.10 4.38 13.61
N GLU A 112 -12.38 4.65 14.87
CA GLU A 112 -11.36 4.82 15.90
C GLU A 112 -10.85 3.46 16.41
N VAL A 113 -9.53 3.28 16.36
CA VAL A 113 -8.83 2.06 16.79
C VAL A 113 -7.56 2.49 17.52
N PRO A 114 -7.63 2.69 18.85
CA PRO A 114 -6.50 3.17 19.66
C PRO A 114 -5.22 2.35 19.48
N GLU A 115 -5.33 1.05 19.24
CA GLU A 115 -4.20 0.12 19.07
C GLU A 115 -3.33 0.44 17.84
N VAL A 116 -3.87 1.16 16.85
CA VAL A 116 -3.15 1.56 15.64
C VAL A 116 -3.10 3.07 15.44
N GLU A 117 -3.51 3.85 16.45
CA GLU A 117 -3.43 5.31 16.43
C GLU A 117 -1.98 5.76 16.20
N ASN A 118 -1.77 6.70 15.27
CA ASN A 118 -0.45 7.16 14.84
C ASN A 118 0.51 6.05 14.34
N ILE A 119 0.00 4.85 14.06
CA ILE A 119 0.78 3.75 13.47
C ILE A 119 0.43 3.63 11.99
N SER A 120 1.38 3.97 11.12
CA SER A 120 1.29 3.70 9.69
C SER A 120 1.97 2.36 9.33
N ALA A 121 2.01 2.01 8.04
CA ALA A 121 2.64 0.78 7.56
C ALA A 121 4.04 1.02 6.93
N GLY A 122 4.71 -0.04 6.47
CA GLY A 122 6.02 0.10 5.80
C GLY A 122 7.19 0.55 6.68
N GLY A 123 6.97 0.84 7.96
CA GLY A 123 8.01 1.35 8.87
C GLY A 123 8.08 2.87 8.95
N MET A 124 7.21 3.56 8.19
CA MET A 124 7.03 5.01 8.25
C MET A 124 6.75 5.48 9.70
N PRO A 125 7.24 6.67 10.08
CA PRO A 125 8.09 7.58 9.29
C PRO A 125 9.60 7.33 9.46
N ASP A 126 10.01 6.43 10.35
CA ASP A 126 11.40 6.40 10.81
C ASP A 126 12.31 5.49 9.98
N ARG A 127 11.73 4.49 9.32
CA ARG A 127 12.48 3.46 8.59
C ARG A 127 11.69 2.87 7.43
N VAL A 128 12.39 2.13 6.58
CA VAL A 128 11.80 1.24 5.58
C VAL A 128 11.91 -0.19 6.10
N LYS A 129 10.78 -0.78 6.52
CA LYS A 129 10.68 -2.19 6.96
C LYS A 129 10.29 -3.13 5.81
N CYS A 130 9.48 -2.63 4.87
CA CYS A 130 9.06 -3.34 3.67
C CYS A 130 8.60 -2.33 2.61
N LEU A 131 8.80 -2.67 1.34
CA LEU A 131 8.39 -1.87 0.19
C LEU A 131 6.92 -2.07 -0.19
N HIS A 132 6.29 -3.20 0.19
CA HIS A 132 4.89 -3.48 -0.18
C HIS A 132 3.95 -2.36 0.24
N SER A 133 4.07 -1.90 1.50
CA SER A 133 3.22 -0.83 2.01
C SER A 133 3.55 0.53 1.40
N LEU A 134 4.82 0.81 1.10
CA LEU A 134 5.21 2.11 0.52
C LEU A 134 4.75 2.23 -0.94
N VAL A 135 4.93 1.17 -1.73
CA VAL A 135 4.45 1.10 -3.11
C VAL A 135 2.92 1.12 -3.12
N ALA A 136 2.25 0.36 -2.24
CA ALA A 136 0.80 0.38 -2.12
C ALA A 136 0.27 1.78 -1.78
N HIS A 137 0.94 2.49 -0.86
CA HIS A 137 0.60 3.86 -0.51
C HIS A 137 0.77 4.79 -1.72
N SER A 138 1.91 4.73 -2.42
CA SER A 138 2.20 5.58 -3.58
C SER A 138 1.22 5.40 -4.73
N LEU A 139 0.87 4.14 -5.01
CA LEU A 139 -0.15 3.81 -6.02
C LEU A 139 -1.54 4.36 -5.67
N SER A 140 -1.85 4.48 -4.37
CA SER A 140 -3.17 4.88 -3.88
C SER A 140 -3.29 6.41 -3.72
N ALA A 141 -2.26 7.05 -3.16
CA ALA A 141 -2.24 8.49 -2.89
C ALA A 141 -1.82 9.30 -4.13
N GLY A 142 -1.03 8.69 -5.02
CA GLY A 142 -0.51 9.31 -6.23
C GLY A 142 0.94 9.78 -6.11
N PRO A 143 1.55 10.18 -7.25
CA PRO A 143 2.97 10.55 -7.31
C PRO A 143 3.29 11.77 -6.43
N GLY A 144 4.43 11.72 -5.75
CA GLY A 144 4.96 12.80 -4.92
C GLY A 144 4.49 12.76 -3.46
N VAL A 145 3.60 11.83 -3.09
CA VAL A 145 3.10 11.71 -1.71
C VAL A 145 4.05 10.89 -0.84
N ASN A 146 4.60 9.79 -1.37
CA ASN A 146 5.51 8.92 -0.64
C ASN A 146 6.81 8.76 -1.43
N PRO A 147 7.85 9.57 -1.16
CA PRO A 147 9.04 9.64 -2.02
C PRO A 147 9.77 8.29 -2.14
N LEU A 148 9.84 7.50 -1.06
CA LEU A 148 10.48 6.19 -1.07
C LEU A 148 9.63 5.13 -1.76
N GLY A 149 8.31 5.21 -1.61
CA GLY A 149 7.39 4.35 -2.34
C GLY A 149 7.37 4.65 -3.84
N ASP A 150 7.46 5.92 -4.24
CA ASP A 150 7.58 6.36 -5.63
C ASP A 150 8.91 5.90 -6.25
N GLU A 151 10.01 6.04 -5.51
CA GLU A 151 11.32 5.55 -5.93
C GLU A 151 11.29 4.03 -6.16
N ALA A 152 10.68 3.27 -5.25
CA ALA A 152 10.53 1.83 -5.39
C ALA A 152 9.63 1.48 -6.59
N LEU A 153 8.50 2.16 -6.74
CA LEU A 153 7.56 1.96 -7.85
C LEU A 153 8.21 2.21 -9.22
N ALA A 154 9.05 3.24 -9.34
CA ALA A 154 9.77 3.56 -10.57
C ALA A 154 10.79 2.48 -10.98
N LYS A 155 11.28 1.67 -10.04
CA LYS A 155 12.20 0.56 -10.29
C LYS A 155 11.50 -0.75 -10.66
N LEU A 156 10.18 -0.84 -10.47
CA LEU A 156 9.42 -2.04 -10.80
C LEU A 156 9.29 -2.22 -12.33
N PRO A 157 9.31 -3.46 -12.84
CA PRO A 157 8.94 -3.72 -14.21
C PRO A 157 7.46 -3.37 -14.43
N GLN A 158 7.04 -3.25 -15.69
CA GLN A 158 5.62 -3.15 -16.03
C GLN A 158 4.92 -4.50 -15.84
N TRP A 159 4.68 -4.88 -14.58
CA TRP A 159 4.24 -6.21 -14.13
C TRP A 159 2.92 -6.68 -14.78
N TRP A 160 2.11 -5.74 -15.26
CA TRP A 160 0.83 -6.00 -15.91
C TRP A 160 0.92 -6.44 -17.37
N LYS A 161 2.10 -6.31 -18.02
CA LYS A 161 2.24 -6.56 -19.46
C LYS A 161 2.30 -8.04 -19.85
N SER A 162 2.73 -8.93 -18.96
CA SER A 162 2.97 -10.33 -19.31
C SER A 162 1.70 -11.20 -19.30
N ALA A 163 0.71 -10.89 -18.46
CA ALA A 163 -0.60 -11.53 -18.39
C ALA A 163 -1.50 -10.78 -17.37
N PRO A 164 -2.82 -11.05 -17.31
CA PRO A 164 -3.71 -10.50 -16.29
C PRO A 164 -3.22 -10.73 -14.85
N CYS A 165 -3.67 -9.90 -13.92
CA CYS A 165 -3.32 -9.97 -12.50
C CYS A 165 -4.26 -10.89 -11.71
N GLU A 166 -4.46 -12.10 -12.20
CA GLU A 166 -5.23 -13.20 -11.60
C GLU A 166 -4.35 -14.45 -11.50
#